data_AF-X1PTI5-F1
#
_entry.id   AF-X1PTI5-F1
#
_cell.length_a   1.000
_cell.length_b   1.000
_cell.length_c   1.000
_cell.angle_alpha   90.00
_cell.angle_beta   90.00
_cell.angle_gamma   90.00
#
_symmetry.space_group_name_H-M   'P 1'
#
loop_
_entity.id
_entity.type
_entity.pdbx_description
1 polymer ?
#
loop_
_entity_poly.entity_id
_entity_poly.type
_entity_poly.pdbx_seq_one_letter_code
_entity_poly.pdbx_strand_id
1 'polypeptide(L)'
;NSMQGLGYKQINKYLNGEYDKETAINLIKRDTRRYAKRQMTWFNNKIKNIEWIDLDKYDKDEIISKIKNKCRTGVSPVIIKQNKK
;
A
#
# COMPACT_ATOMS: atom_id res chain seq x y z
N ASN A 1 10.68 -11.94 12.67
CA ASN A 1 11.01 -12.94 11.64
C ASN A 1 10.63 -12.46 10.24
N SER A 2 11.61 -11.96 9.48
CA SER A 2 11.43 -11.36 8.14
C SER A 2 10.91 -12.32 7.06
N MET A 3 11.09 -13.64 7.25
CA MET A 3 10.63 -14.70 6.32
C MET A 3 9.12 -14.92 6.31
N GLN A 4 8.37 -14.31 7.25
CA GLN A 4 6.91 -14.34 7.25
C GLN A 4 6.29 -13.17 6.47
N GLY A 5 7.13 -12.34 5.84
CA GLY A 5 6.69 -11.25 4.98
C GLY A 5 5.81 -11.72 3.82
N LEU A 6 4.90 -10.84 3.41
CA LEU A 6 4.06 -11.01 2.23
C LEU A 6 4.96 -11.28 1.00
N GLY A 7 4.69 -12.33 0.24
CA GLY A 7 5.53 -12.75 -0.89
C GLY A 7 6.52 -13.84 -0.51
N TYR A 8 7.31 -13.64 0.54
CA TYR A 8 8.32 -14.60 0.99
C TYR A 8 7.72 -15.92 1.46
N LYS A 9 6.59 -15.87 2.17
CA LYS A 9 5.89 -17.09 2.62
C LYS A 9 5.42 -17.95 1.44
N GLN A 10 4.91 -17.33 0.38
CA GLN A 10 4.40 -18.02 -0.81
C GLN A 10 5.55 -18.60 -1.65
N ILE A 11 6.67 -17.87 -1.75
CA ILE A 11 7.87 -18.35 -2.43
C ILE A 11 8.50 -19.52 -1.67
N ASN A 12 8.61 -19.46 -0.35
CA ASN A 12 9.14 -20.59 0.44
C ASN A 12 8.31 -21.87 0.24
N LYS A 13 6.98 -21.76 0.18
CA LYS A 13 6.10 -22.92 -0.09
C LYS A 13 6.28 -23.48 -1.49
N TYR A 14 6.55 -22.63 -2.49
CA TYR A 14 6.93 -23.09 -3.83
C TYR A 14 8.28 -23.83 -3.81
N LEU A 15 9.30 -23.28 -3.13
CA LEU A 15 10.61 -23.91 -3.01
C LEU A 15 10.58 -25.25 -2.26
N ASN A 16 9.65 -25.41 -1.32
CA ASN A 16 9.40 -26.67 -0.60
C ASN A 16 8.55 -27.67 -1.39
N GLY A 17 8.11 -27.34 -2.61
CA GLY A 17 7.25 -28.20 -3.43
C GLY A 17 5.78 -28.28 -2.98
N GLU A 18 5.34 -27.43 -2.04
CA GLU A 18 3.95 -27.39 -1.57
C GLU A 18 3.01 -26.68 -2.55
N TYR A 19 3.54 -25.77 -3.38
CA TYR A 19 2.80 -25.06 -4.42
C TYR A 19 3.51 -25.20 -5.76
N ASP A 20 2.74 -25.27 -6.84
CA ASP A 20 3.26 -24.98 -8.17
C ASP A 20 3.53 -23.47 -8.34
N LYS A 21 4.28 -23.11 -9.40
CA LYS A 21 4.69 -21.74 -9.70
C LYS A 21 3.49 -20.81 -9.89
N GLU A 22 2.44 -21.27 -10.57
CA GLU A 22 1.27 -20.45 -10.91
C GLU A 22 0.43 -20.16 -9.67
N THR A 23 0.19 -21.18 -8.85
CA THR A 23 -0.45 -21.09 -7.54
C THR A 23 0.28 -20.09 -6.65
N ALA A 24 1.61 -20.16 -6.56
CA ALA A 24 2.39 -19.21 -5.78
C ALA A 24 2.21 -17.76 -6.27
N ILE A 25 2.31 -17.51 -7.60
CA ILE A 25 2.10 -16.18 -8.20
C ILE A 25 0.70 -15.65 -7.90
N ASN A 26 -0.33 -16.50 -8.06
CA ASN A 26 -1.72 -16.13 -7.83
C ASN A 26 -2.00 -15.77 -6.38
N LEU A 27 -1.42 -16.54 -5.44
CA LEU A 27 -1.51 -16.27 -4.01
C LEU A 27 -0.84 -14.94 -3.64
N ILE A 28 0.35 -14.66 -4.18
CA ILE A 28 1.04 -13.38 -3.96
C ILE A 28 0.19 -12.22 -4.46
N LYS A 29 -0.30 -12.28 -5.71
CA LYS A 29 -1.16 -11.22 -6.28
C LYS A 29 -2.42 -10.98 -5.44
N ARG A 30 -3.07 -12.06 -4.99
CA ARG A 30 -4.28 -11.98 -4.14
C ARG A 30 -3.97 -11.35 -2.79
N ASP A 31 -2.95 -11.84 -2.10
CA ASP A 31 -2.64 -11.42 -0.74
C ASP A 31 -2.10 -9.98 -0.71
N THR A 32 -1.37 -9.55 -1.75
CA THR A 32 -0.96 -8.14 -1.96
C THR A 32 -2.16 -7.21 -2.15
N ARG A 33 -3.16 -7.60 -2.94
CA ARG A 33 -4.40 -6.81 -3.09
C ARG A 33 -5.16 -6.71 -1.75
N ARG A 34 -5.28 -7.83 -1.02
CA ARG A 34 -5.91 -7.85 0.31
C ARG A 34 -5.14 -6.99 1.31
N TYR A 35 -3.81 -7.01 1.28
CA TYR A 35 -2.99 -6.18 2.15
C TYR A 35 -3.18 -4.69 1.84
N ALA A 36 -3.12 -4.28 0.58
CA ALA A 36 -3.41 -2.90 0.17
C ALA A 36 -4.82 -2.43 0.59
N LYS A 37 -5.85 -3.27 0.40
CA LYS A 37 -7.21 -2.98 0.87
C LYS A 37 -7.28 -2.81 2.39
N ARG A 38 -6.58 -3.66 3.16
CA ARG A 38 -6.51 -3.55 4.62
C ARG A 38 -5.80 -2.27 5.06
N GLN A 39 -4.71 -1.88 4.42
CA GLN A 39 -4.02 -0.60 4.68
C GLN A 39 -4.98 0.58 4.47
N MET A 40 -5.68 0.61 3.34
CA MET A 40 -6.69 1.63 3.03
C MET A 40 -7.81 1.67 4.10
N THR A 41 -8.34 0.51 4.48
CA THR A 41 -9.38 0.41 5.51
C THR A 41 -8.88 0.87 6.87
N TRP A 42 -7.65 0.49 7.24
CA TRP A 42 -7.04 0.89 8.50
C TRP A 42 -6.84 2.40 8.56
N PHE A 43 -6.32 3.01 7.48
CA PHE A 43 -6.18 4.46 7.39
C PHE A 43 -7.53 5.16 7.57
N ASN A 44 -8.54 4.80 6.76
CA ASN A 44 -9.88 5.38 6.85
C ASN A 44 -10.51 5.29 8.25
N ASN A 45 -10.26 4.20 8.98
CA ASN A 45 -10.92 3.95 10.27
C ASN A 45 -10.13 4.46 11.48
N LYS A 46 -8.80 4.54 11.40
CA LYS A 46 -7.94 4.83 12.56
C LYS A 46 -7.39 6.24 12.59
N ILE A 47 -7.25 6.91 11.45
CA ILE A 47 -6.73 8.27 11.41
C ILE A 47 -7.87 9.22 11.08
N LYS A 48 -8.15 10.12 12.02
CA LYS A 48 -9.09 11.23 11.80
C LYS A 48 -8.35 12.33 11.03
N ASN A 49 -9.07 13.05 10.16
CA ASN A 49 -8.55 14.16 9.35
C ASN A 49 -7.47 13.76 8.32
N ILE A 50 -7.55 12.56 7.74
CA ILE A 50 -6.71 12.23 6.59
C ILE A 50 -7.10 13.10 5.41
N GLU A 51 -6.11 13.76 4.82
CA GLU A 51 -6.24 14.38 3.51
C GLU A 51 -5.74 13.41 2.44
N TRP A 52 -6.66 12.98 1.57
CA TRP A 52 -6.37 12.09 0.44
C TRP A 52 -5.90 12.89 -0.76
N ILE A 53 -4.66 12.68 -1.18
CA ILE A 53 -4.14 13.25 -2.43
C ILE A 53 -4.35 12.26 -3.57
N ASP A 54 -5.11 12.69 -4.57
CA ASP A 54 -5.31 11.95 -5.81
C ASP A 54 -4.17 12.26 -6.79
N LEU A 55 -3.33 11.26 -7.07
CA LEU A 55 -2.18 11.42 -7.95
C LEU A 55 -2.57 11.59 -9.43
N ASP A 56 -3.79 11.21 -9.81
CA ASP A 56 -4.24 11.34 -11.19
C ASP A 56 -4.70 12.77 -11.53
N LYS A 57 -4.91 13.61 -10.49
CA LYS A 57 -5.50 14.96 -10.64
C LYS A 57 -4.49 16.10 -10.55
N TYR A 58 -3.30 15.84 -10.03
CA TYR A 58 -2.31 16.87 -9.76
C TYR A 58 -0.97 16.50 -10.38
N ASP A 59 -0.25 17.51 -10.86
CA ASP A 59 1.12 17.28 -11.31
C ASP A 59 2.06 17.06 -10.11
N LYS A 60 3.20 16.42 -10.36
CA LYS A 60 4.18 16.07 -9.32
C LYS A 60 4.61 17.28 -8.49
N ASP A 61 4.86 18.41 -9.15
CA ASP A 61 5.35 19.62 -8.48
C ASP A 61 4.28 20.26 -7.59
N GLU A 62 3.01 20.17 -8.00
CA GLU A 62 1.87 20.61 -7.19
C GLU A 62 1.69 19.73 -5.94
N ILE A 63 1.85 18.41 -6.09
CA ILE A 63 1.77 17.45 -4.98
C ILE A 63 2.88 17.72 -3.96
N ILE A 64 4.12 17.91 -4.43
CA ILE A 64 5.27 18.20 -3.57
C ILE A 64 5.05 19.52 -2.81
N SER A 65 4.53 20.55 -3.48
CA SER A 65 4.25 21.85 -2.88
C SER A 65 3.17 21.74 -1.79
N LYS A 66 2.10 20.97 -2.04
CA LYS A 66 1.06 20.68 -1.03
C LYS A 66 1.62 19.94 0.18
N ILE A 67 2.43 18.91 -0.03
CA ILE A 67 3.05 18.15 1.06
C ILE A 67 3.97 19.05 1.90
N LYS A 68 4.82 19.87 1.26
CA LYS A 68 5.73 20.80 1.97
C LYS A 68 4.96 21.81 2.83
N ASN A 69 3.87 22.37 2.31
CA ASN A 69 3.05 23.33 3.06
C ASN A 69 2.38 22.67 4.27
N LYS A 70 1.90 21.43 4.14
CA LYS A 70 1.25 20.68 5.23
C LYS A 70 2.24 20.22 6.31
N CYS A 71 3.45 19.81 5.93
CA CYS A 71 4.50 19.49 6.90
C CYS A 71 4.91 20.71 7.74
N ARG A 72 4.86 21.93 7.18
CA ARG A 72 5.15 23.17 7.93
C ARG A 72 4.05 23.57 8.92
N THR A 73 2.80 23.27 8.64
CA THR A 73 1.67 23.67 9.49
C THR A 73 1.38 22.68 10.61
N GLY A 74 1.98 21.48 10.58
CA GLY A 74 1.83 20.46 11.63
C GLY A 74 0.45 19.80 11.67
N VAL A 75 -0.41 20.06 10.67
CA VAL A 75 -1.80 19.63 10.69
C VAL A 75 -1.97 18.36 9.83
N SER A 76 -2.17 17.26 10.54
CA SER A 76 -2.64 15.96 10.06
C SER A 76 -1.71 15.13 9.16
N PRO A 77 -1.76 13.78 9.25
CA PRO A 77 -1.04 12.90 8.34
C PRO A 77 -1.60 13.00 6.92
N VAL A 78 -0.74 13.31 5.94
CA VAL A 78 -1.07 13.28 4.52
C VAL A 78 -0.93 11.85 4.02
N ILE A 79 -1.96 11.31 3.37
CA ILE A 79 -1.91 9.97 2.77
C ILE A 79 -2.16 10.06 1.27
N ILE A 80 -1.18 9.58 0.53
CA ILE A 80 -1.24 9.52 -0.93
C ILE A 80 -2.15 8.35 -1.33
N LYS A 81 -3.23 8.65 -2.06
CA LYS A 81 -4.05 7.62 -2.69
C LYS A 81 -3.45 7.29 -4.05
N GLN A 82 -2.76 6.15 -4.15
CA GLN A 82 -2.53 5.56 -5.47
C GLN A 82 -3.84 4.91 -5.91
N ASN A 83 -4.54 5.52 -6.87
CA ASN A 83 -5.53 4.79 -7.65
C ASN A 83 -4.74 3.78 -8.50
N LYS A 84 -4.81 2.50 -8.12
CA LYS A 84 -4.46 1.45 -9.07
C LYS A 84 -5.57 1.41 -10.11
N LYS A 85 -5.30 1.91 -11.31
CA LYS A 85 -5.96 1.40 -12.52
C LYS A 85 -5.73 -0.11 -12.62
#